data_AF-A0A924X1Q5-F1
#
_entry.id   AF-A0A924X1Q5-F1
#
_cell.length_a   1.000
_cell.length_b   1.000
_cell.length_c   1.000
_cell.angle_alpha   90.00
_cell.angle_beta   90.00
_cell.angle_gamma   90.00
#
_symmetry.space_group_name_H-M   'P 1'
#
loop_
_entity.id
_entity.type
_entity.pdbx_description
1 polymer ?
#
loop_
_entity_poly.entity_id
_entity_poly.type
_entity_poly.pdbx_seq_one_letter_code
_entity_poly.pdbx_strand_id
1 'polypeptide(L)'
;MLPTNPILDVPLTNVLKLEIALSLQQVLRVYTIGNLVDAWQDPRDQRRIEQLFENPEQARHAVSVCANWLGFDTFAMHQAHTVHGDPWLPGEITLAMPQAGRPELDS
;
A
#
# COMPACT_ATOMS: atom_id res chain seq x y z
N MET A 1 -20.89 13.95 -13.95
CA MET A 1 -19.51 14.45 -13.84
C MET A 1 -18.99 13.94 -12.52
N LEU A 2 -18.09 12.95 -12.53
CA LEU A 2 -17.52 12.44 -11.28
C LEU A 2 -16.75 13.60 -10.62
N PRO A 3 -16.87 13.80 -9.29
CA PRO A 3 -16.13 14.84 -8.61
C PRO A 3 -14.62 14.60 -8.85
N THR A 4 -13.98 15.52 -9.57
CA THR A 4 -12.53 15.52 -9.72
C THR A 4 -11.93 15.66 -8.34
N ASN A 5 -11.22 14.63 -7.87
CA ASN A 5 -10.62 14.65 -6.54
C ASN A 5 -9.54 15.75 -6.51
N PRO A 6 -9.70 16.84 -5.73
CA PRO A 6 -8.81 18.00 -5.80
C PRO A 6 -7.37 17.68 -5.38
N ILE A 7 -7.17 16.53 -4.73
CA ILE A 7 -5.85 16.01 -4.33
C ILE A 7 -5.01 15.65 -5.57
N LEU A 8 -5.62 15.32 -6.70
CA LEU A 8 -4.91 14.98 -7.94
C LEU A 8 -4.03 16.12 -8.47
N ASP A 9 -4.46 17.36 -8.27
CA ASP A 9 -3.78 18.56 -8.75
C ASP A 9 -2.78 19.15 -7.73
N VAL A 10 -2.61 18.51 -6.58
CA VAL A 10 -1.65 18.97 -5.55
C VAL A 10 -0.22 18.80 -6.09
N PRO A 11 0.60 19.87 -6.10
CA PRO A 11 1.95 19.80 -6.62
C PRO A 11 2.87 19.01 -5.68
N LEU A 12 3.80 18.23 -6.26
CA LEU A 12 4.72 17.39 -5.50
C LEU A 12 5.61 18.18 -4.54
N THR A 13 5.90 19.44 -4.84
CA THR A 13 6.69 20.34 -3.98
C THR A 13 6.03 20.61 -2.64
N ASN A 14 4.72 20.39 -2.51
CA ASN A 14 4.00 20.59 -1.25
C ASN A 14 4.00 19.35 -0.36
N VAL A 15 4.37 18.18 -0.89
CA VAL A 15 4.17 16.88 -0.23
C VAL A 15 5.44 16.05 -0.13
N LEU A 16 6.42 16.29 -1.00
CA LEU A 16 7.74 15.67 -0.98
C LEU A 16 8.82 16.71 -0.64
N LYS A 17 10.01 16.23 -0.29
CA LYS A 17 11.20 17.08 -0.23
C LYS A 17 11.40 17.79 -1.58
N LEU A 18 11.70 19.08 -1.52
CA LEU A 18 11.83 19.94 -2.70
C LEU A 18 12.83 19.38 -3.72
N GLU A 19 13.96 18.84 -3.28
CA GLU A 19 14.98 18.22 -4.15
C GLU A 19 14.44 17.03 -4.97
N ILE A 20 13.63 16.17 -4.34
CA ILE A 20 13.03 14.99 -4.98
C ILE A 20 11.92 15.44 -5.92
N ALA A 21 11.07 16.38 -5.48
CA ALA A 21 10.01 16.93 -6.29
C ALA A 21 10.56 17.59 -7.58
N LEU A 22 11.62 18.39 -7.47
CA LEU A 22 12.26 19.00 -8.63
C LEU A 22 12.86 17.96 -9.58
N SER A 23 13.50 16.91 -9.03
CA SER A 23 14.05 15.83 -9.85
C SER A 23 12.96 15.08 -10.61
N LEU A 24 11.84 14.78 -9.96
CA LEU A 24 10.65 14.19 -10.58
C LEU A 24 10.08 15.06 -11.71
N GLN A 25 10.01 16.37 -11.48
CA GLN A 25 9.51 17.33 -12.46
C GLN A 25 10.44 17.47 -13.68
N GLN A 26 11.75 17.51 -13.46
CA GLN A 26 12.73 17.76 -14.52
C GLN A 26 13.02 16.49 -15.35
N VAL A 27 13.10 15.33 -14.71
CA VAL A 27 13.52 14.08 -15.35
C VAL A 27 12.33 13.30 -15.91
N LEU A 28 11.22 13.27 -15.16
CA LEU A 28 10.06 12.43 -15.47
C LEU A 28 8.81 13.24 -15.83
N ARG A 29 8.87 14.58 -15.77
CA ARG A 29 7.73 15.47 -16.02
C ARG A 29 6.53 15.15 -15.13
N VAL A 30 6.81 14.70 -13.90
CA VAL A 30 5.79 14.40 -12.88
C VAL A 30 5.67 15.62 -11.97
N TYR A 31 4.52 16.30 -12.02
CA TYR A 31 4.31 17.57 -11.32
C TYR A 31 3.37 17.47 -10.13
N THR A 32 2.37 16.59 -10.20
CA THR A 32 1.32 16.46 -9.18
C THR A 32 1.25 15.05 -8.61
N ILE A 33 0.48 14.90 -7.52
CA ILE A 33 0.16 13.61 -6.92
C ILE A 33 -0.49 12.67 -7.95
N GLY A 34 -1.45 13.16 -8.74
CA GLY A 34 -2.10 12.36 -9.77
C GLY A 34 -1.10 11.82 -10.79
N ASN A 35 -0.20 12.66 -11.29
CA ASN A 35 0.85 12.24 -12.22
C ASN A 35 1.80 11.21 -11.59
N LEU A 36 2.11 11.34 -10.29
CA LEU A 36 3.01 10.41 -9.61
C LEU A 36 2.41 9.01 -9.50
N VAL A 37 1.15 8.93 -9.08
CA VAL A 37 0.43 7.66 -8.93
C VAL A 37 0.18 7.01 -10.30
N ASP A 38 -0.11 7.81 -11.33
CA ASP A 38 -0.24 7.34 -12.70
C ASP A 38 1.10 6.79 -13.25
N ALA A 39 2.19 7.57 -13.13
CA ALA A 39 3.52 7.15 -13.58
C ALA A 39 4.05 5.90 -12.85
N TRP A 40 3.63 5.69 -11.61
CA TRP A 40 4.00 4.50 -10.82
C TRP A 40 3.40 3.20 -11.37
N GLN A 41 2.34 3.26 -12.20
CA GLN A 41 1.74 2.08 -12.80
C GLN A 41 2.58 1.49 -13.93
N ASP A 42 3.44 2.27 -14.59
CA ASP A 42 4.39 1.75 -15.58
C ASP A 42 5.67 1.26 -14.87
N PRO A 43 6.07 -0.01 -15.03
CA PRO A 43 7.21 -0.58 -14.32
C PRO A 43 8.56 0.03 -14.72
N ARG A 44 8.68 0.69 -15.88
CA ARG A 44 9.88 1.42 -16.27
C ARG A 44 9.96 2.74 -15.53
N ASP A 45 8.86 3.47 -15.44
CA ASP A 45 8.81 4.73 -14.70
C ASP A 45 8.90 4.50 -13.20
N GLN A 46 8.30 3.43 -12.66
CA GLN A 46 8.48 3.01 -11.27
C GLN A 46 9.98 2.88 -10.91
N ARG A 47 10.77 2.15 -11.71
CA ARG A 47 12.22 2.01 -11.45
C ARG A 47 12.96 3.34 -11.50
N ARG A 48 12.55 4.25 -12.40
CA ARG A 48 13.16 5.58 -12.51
C ARG A 48 12.79 6.46 -11.32
N ILE A 49 11.56 6.37 -10.84
CA ILE A 49 11.10 7.06 -9.62
C ILE A 49 11.88 6.53 -8.42
N GLU A 50 12.01 5.21 -8.25
CA GLU A 50 12.76 4.59 -7.15
C GLU A 50 14.22 5.08 -7.07
N GLN A 51 14.86 5.35 -8.22
CA GLN A 51 16.23 5.88 -8.28
C GLN A 51 16.38 7.33 -7.80
N LEU A 52 15.28 8.08 -7.68
CA LEU A 52 15.30 9.47 -7.19
C LEU A 52 15.23 9.57 -5.66
N PHE A 53 14.94 8.45 -4.99
CA PHE A 53 14.89 8.37 -3.54
C PHE A 53 16.17 7.74 -2.99
N GLU A 54 16.45 7.96 -1.71
CA GLU A 54 17.62 7.38 -1.04
C GLU A 54 17.57 5.84 -1.05
N ASN A 55 16.36 5.27 -1.04
CA ASN A 55 16.11 3.84 -1.16
C ASN A 55 14.75 3.58 -1.81
N PRO A 56 14.55 2.40 -2.44
CA PRO A 56 13.31 2.08 -3.16
C PRO A 56 12.09 1.94 -2.24
N GLU A 57 12.29 1.56 -0.97
CA GLU A 57 11.20 1.44 0.01
C GLU A 57 10.59 2.81 0.34
N GLN A 58 11.41 3.85 0.42
CA GLN A 58 10.95 5.22 0.64
C GLN A 58 10.09 5.71 -0.53
N ALA A 59 10.47 5.38 -1.77
CA ALA A 59 9.68 5.72 -2.95
C ALA A 59 8.31 5.02 -2.92
N ARG A 60 8.30 3.71 -2.63
CA ARG A 60 7.07 2.91 -2.46
C ARG A 60 6.17 3.48 -1.37
N HIS A 61 6.75 3.82 -0.23
CA HIS A 61 6.00 4.39 0.88
C HIS A 61 5.39 5.74 0.50
N ALA A 62 6.17 6.63 -0.12
CA ALA A 62 5.69 7.94 -0.55
C ALA A 62 4.53 7.82 -1.55
N VAL A 63 4.65 6.93 -2.53
CA VAL A 63 3.59 6.71 -3.52
C VAL A 63 2.36 6.06 -2.87
N SER A 64 2.55 5.10 -1.96
CA SER A 64 1.45 4.46 -1.23
C SER A 64 0.65 5.47 -0.41
N VAL A 65 1.33 6.39 0.30
CA VAL A 65 0.68 7.49 1.02
C VAL A 65 -0.10 8.40 0.07
N CYS A 66 0.51 8.77 -1.07
CA CYS A 66 -0.13 9.59 -2.08
C CYS A 66 -1.37 8.92 -2.69
N ALA A 67 -1.31 7.63 -3.00
CA ALA A 67 -2.42 6.86 -3.54
C ALA A 67 -3.54 6.64 -2.51
N ASN A 68 -3.19 6.42 -1.24
CA ASN A 68 -4.15 6.34 -0.15
C ASN A 68 -4.97 7.64 -0.01
N TRP A 69 -4.35 8.82 -0.21
CA TRP A 69 -5.08 10.10 -0.22
C TRP A 69 -6.09 10.22 -1.37
N LEU A 70 -5.85 9.54 -2.49
CA LEU A 70 -6.78 9.49 -3.61
C LEU A 70 -7.92 8.49 -3.40
N GLY A 71 -7.90 7.72 -2.30
CA GLY A 71 -8.82 6.61 -2.07
C GLY A 71 -8.48 5.37 -2.89
N PHE A 72 -7.26 5.30 -3.47
CA PHE A 72 -6.74 4.06 -4.04
C PHE A 72 -6.11 3.24 -2.92
N ASP A 73 -6.72 2.09 -2.62
CA ASP A 73 -6.20 1.12 -1.67
C ASP A 73 -4.95 0.45 -2.29
N THR A 74 -3.76 0.97 -2.01
CA THR A 74 -2.48 0.44 -2.52
C THR A 74 -2.07 -0.89 -1.87
N PHE A 75 -2.92 -1.50 -1.04
CA PHE A 75 -2.65 -2.78 -0.41
C PHE A 75 -2.59 -3.97 -1.38
N ALA A 76 -2.92 -3.79 -2.66
CA ALA A 76 -2.79 -4.85 -3.66
C ALA A 76 -1.34 -5.07 -4.18
N MET A 77 -0.38 -4.18 -3.91
CA MET A 77 0.97 -4.30 -4.48
C MET A 77 1.98 -5.11 -3.62
N HIS A 78 1.59 -5.53 -2.41
CA HIS A 78 2.39 -6.47 -1.58
C HIS A 78 1.98 -7.95 -1.73
N GLN A 79 1.06 -8.29 -2.65
CA GLN A 79 0.68 -9.68 -2.92
C GLN A 79 1.29 -10.22 -4.21
N ALA A 80 2.62 -10.31 -4.24
CA ALA A 80 3.30 -11.23 -5.14
C ALA A 80 4.60 -11.73 -4.50
N HIS A 81 4.52 -12.24 -3.28
CA HIS A 81 5.36 -13.33 -2.81
C HIS A 81 4.45 -14.28 -2.05
N THR A 82 3.55 -14.95 -2.79
CA THR A 82 3.01 -16.23 -2.37
C THR A 82 4.16 -17.23 -2.35
N VAL A 83 4.94 -17.21 -1.26
CA VAL A 83 5.58 -18.42 -0.78
C VAL A 83 4.43 -19.36 -0.47
N HIS A 84 4.28 -20.35 -1.34
CA HIS A 84 3.35 -21.44 -1.18
C HIS A 84 3.76 -22.22 0.08
N GLY A 85 2.96 -22.10 1.14
CA GLY A 85 3.05 -22.89 2.37
C GLY A 85 3.50 -22.09 3.61
N ASP A 86 2.56 -21.48 4.34
CA ASP A 86 2.09 -22.04 5.62
C ASP A 86 0.84 -21.28 6.14
N PRO A 87 -0.09 -21.93 6.85
CA PRO A 87 -1.44 -21.46 7.12
C PRO A 87 -1.57 -20.80 8.49
N TRP A 88 -1.77 -19.48 8.52
CA TRP A 88 -2.29 -18.80 9.71
C TRP A 88 -3.70 -18.27 9.43
N LEU A 89 -4.68 -19.01 9.95
CA LEU A 89 -6.08 -18.61 10.06
C LEU A 89 -6.21 -17.50 11.13
N PRO A 90 -6.90 -16.38 10.87
CA PRO A 90 -7.35 -15.50 11.92
C PRO A 90 -8.77 -15.88 12.35
N GLY A 91 -8.94 -16.29 13.60
CA GLY A 91 -10.22 -16.18 14.31
C GLY A 91 -10.99 -17.47 14.56
N GLU A 92 -10.54 -18.28 15.52
CA GLU A 92 -11.47 -19.05 16.36
C GLU A 92 -10.82 -19.35 17.71
N ILE A 93 -11.07 -18.50 18.71
CA ILE A 93 -10.79 -18.83 20.11
C ILE A 93 -11.99 -19.66 20.59
N THR A 94 -11.97 -20.97 20.30
CA THR A 94 -12.89 -21.89 20.94
C THR A 94 -12.42 -22.12 22.38
N LEU A 95 -13.06 -21.37 23.28
CA LEU A 95 -13.01 -21.52 24.72
C LEU A 95 -13.54 -22.93 25.08
N ALA A 96 -12.67 -23.91 25.24
CA ALA A 96 -13.05 -25.22 25.74
C ALA A 96 -13.47 -25.10 27.22
N MET A 97 -14.78 -25.02 27.47
CA MET A 97 -15.35 -25.24 28.80
C MET A 97 -15.20 -26.71 29.19
N PRO A 98 -14.79 -27.05 30.42
CA PRO A 98 -14.85 -28.41 30.92
C PRO A 98 -16.30 -28.77 31.25
N GLN A 99 -16.89 -29.69 30.49
CA GLN A 99 -18.20 -30.27 30.83
C GLN A 99 -17.99 -31.27 31.99
N ALA A 100 -18.45 -30.87 33.18
CA ALA A 100 -18.59 -31.74 34.33
C ALA A 100 -20.05 -32.16 34.52
N GLY A 101 -20.29 -33.48 34.54
CA GLY A 101 -21.49 -34.15 35.07
C GLY A 101 -22.10 -35.14 34.08
N ARG A 102 -22.44 -36.39 34.43
CA ARG A 102 -22.71 -37.06 35.73
C ARG A 102 -22.84 -38.60 35.48
N PRO A 103 -23.01 -39.45 36.51
CA PRO A 103 -22.72 -40.90 36.52
C PRO A 103 -23.95 -41.80 36.18
N GLU A 104 -23.83 -43.11 36.47
CA GLU A 104 -24.81 -44.25 36.40
C GLU A 104 -24.78 -45.07 35.09
N LEU A 105 -24.91 -46.40 35.05
CA LEU A 105 -25.19 -47.46 36.04
C LEU A 105 -24.76 -48.81 35.39
N ASP A 106 -24.39 -49.76 36.24
CA ASP A 106 -24.13 -51.20 36.04
C ASP A 106 -25.04 -51.95 35.03
N SER A 107 -24.45 -52.87 34.25
CA SER A 107 -25.01 -54.18 33.86
C SER A 107 -23.93 -55.11 33.30
#